data_AF-A0A7S2TXQ3-F1
#
_entry.id   AF-A0A7S2TXQ3-F1
#
_cell.length_a   1.000
_cell.length_b   1.000
_cell.length_c   1.000
_cell.angle_alpha   90.00
_cell.angle_beta   90.00
_cell.angle_gamma   90.00
#
_symmetry.space_group_name_H-M   'P 1'
#
loop_
_entity.id
_entity.type
_entity.pdbx_description
1 polymer ?
#
loop_
_entity_poly.entity_id
_entity_poly.type
_entity_poly.pdbx_seq_one_letter_code
_entity_poly.pdbx_strand_id
1 'polypeptide(L)'
;MKIEDGKRRIGCPINKCQTVFYLDDLARLVSPELLVMYRERCAADYGKRLKDLLRTQPKVARQLLEAGQSLVCPGCSVLISKAEGCDQMQCTCGIKFSFSKAMKEQLAELDKTLETLEKMERKGGDPGDRKMDRRGGRQHQHHHHHHQQQEPSWSSSQKQQRRQQHQGAASGSTPHLPTSHEDKQEAKTKSMDES
;
A
#
# COMPACT_ATOMS: atom_id res chain seq x y z
N MET A 1 -2.36 -16.96 -13.05
CA MET A 1 -2.12 -15.50 -12.99
C MET A 1 -0.87 -15.20 -13.78
N LYS A 2 -0.91 -14.21 -14.69
CA LYS A 2 0.22 -13.84 -15.57
C LYS A 2 0.64 -12.41 -15.27
N ILE A 3 1.92 -12.09 -15.41
CA ILE A 3 2.43 -10.79 -15.00
C ILE A 3 3.37 -10.28 -16.08
N GLU A 4 2.94 -9.19 -16.70
CA GLU A 4 3.60 -8.53 -17.82
C GLU A 4 3.81 -7.07 -17.41
N ASP A 5 5.02 -6.54 -17.58
CA ASP A 5 5.40 -5.18 -17.21
C ASP A 5 5.15 -4.81 -15.73
N GLY A 6 5.31 -5.79 -14.83
CA GLY A 6 5.05 -5.60 -13.39
C GLY A 6 3.57 -5.46 -13.02
N LYS A 7 2.65 -5.56 -13.98
CA LYS A 7 1.20 -5.49 -13.76
C LYS A 7 0.61 -6.89 -13.64
N ARG A 8 -0.12 -7.12 -12.55
CA ARG A 8 -0.91 -8.35 -12.38
C ARG A 8 -1.96 -8.41 -13.48
N ARG A 9 -1.95 -9.49 -14.25
CA ARG A 9 -3.00 -9.81 -15.22
C ARG A 9 -3.59 -11.17 -14.90
N ILE A 10 -4.91 -11.27 -15.02
CA ILE A 10 -5.61 -12.54 -14.82
C ILE A 10 -5.46 -13.31 -16.13
N GLY A 11 -4.87 -14.50 -16.07
CA GLY A 11 -4.67 -15.37 -17.23
C GLY A 11 -5.69 -16.50 -17.23
N CYS A 12 -5.90 -17.11 -18.40
CA CYS A 12 -6.71 -18.31 -18.51
C CYS A 12 -6.19 -19.42 -17.57
N PRO A 13 -7.06 -20.13 -16.83
CA PRO A 13 -6.64 -21.19 -15.93
C PRO A 13 -6.26 -22.50 -16.65
N ILE A 14 -6.59 -22.65 -17.94
CA ILE A 14 -6.29 -23.86 -18.71
C ILE A 14 -4.77 -24.02 -18.87
N ASN A 15 -4.26 -25.22 -18.58
CA ASN A 15 -2.84 -25.54 -18.71
C ASN A 15 -2.31 -25.16 -20.10
N LYS A 16 -1.18 -24.44 -20.12
CA LYS A 16 -0.48 -23.93 -21.32
C LYS A 16 -1.24 -22.85 -22.10
N CYS A 17 -2.45 -22.45 -21.69
CA CYS A 17 -3.12 -21.33 -22.34
C CYS A 17 -2.40 -20.02 -22.01
N GLN A 18 -2.05 -19.26 -23.05
CA GLN A 18 -1.36 -17.99 -22.88
C GLN A 18 -2.29 -16.78 -22.84
N THR A 19 -3.59 -16.96 -23.02
CA THR A 19 -4.56 -15.88 -23.05
C THR A 19 -4.60 -15.12 -21.73
N VAL A 20 -4.62 -13.80 -21.84
CA VAL A 20 -4.72 -12.87 -20.73
C VAL A 20 -6.07 -12.17 -20.82
N PHE A 21 -6.78 -12.09 -19.70
CA PHE A 21 -8.04 -11.36 -19.61
C PHE A 21 -7.76 -9.86 -19.52
N TYR A 22 -8.36 -9.11 -20.43
CA TYR A 22 -8.41 -7.66 -20.40
C TYR A 22 -9.47 -7.18 -19.41
N LEU A 23 -9.47 -5.89 -19.13
CA LEU A 23 -10.41 -5.28 -18.19
C LEU A 23 -11.87 -5.49 -18.62
N ASP A 24 -12.13 -5.50 -19.92
CA ASP A 24 -13.45 -5.75 -20.50
C ASP A 24 -13.89 -7.22 -20.36
N ASP A 25 -12.93 -8.16 -20.40
CA ASP A 25 -13.22 -9.56 -20.11
C ASP A 25 -13.57 -9.73 -18.63
N LEU A 26 -12.80 -9.09 -17.75
CA LEU A 26 -13.08 -9.12 -16.31
C LEU A 26 -14.44 -8.49 -16.01
N ALA A 27 -14.78 -7.36 -16.64
CA ALA A 27 -16.07 -6.71 -16.45
C ALA A 27 -17.27 -7.60 -16.82
N ARG A 28 -17.08 -8.59 -17.70
CA ARG A 28 -18.10 -9.57 -18.08
C ARG A 28 -18.16 -10.78 -17.15
N LEU A 29 -17.08 -11.07 -16.43
CA LEU A 29 -16.89 -12.28 -15.63
C LEU A 29 -17.02 -12.07 -14.12
N VAL A 30 -16.78 -10.85 -13.63
CA VAL A 30 -16.83 -10.53 -12.19
C VAL A 30 -17.87 -9.46 -11.91
N SER A 31 -18.28 -9.36 -10.64
CA SER A 31 -19.18 -8.29 -10.22
C SER A 31 -18.52 -6.91 -10.33
N PRO A 32 -19.30 -5.82 -10.51
CA PRO A 32 -18.77 -4.47 -10.57
C PRO A 32 -17.91 -4.09 -9.36
N GLU A 33 -18.27 -4.55 -8.16
CA GLU A 33 -17.56 -4.28 -6.92
C GLU A 33 -16.14 -4.88 -6.95
N LEU A 34 -16.01 -6.13 -7.40
CA LEU A 34 -14.72 -6.79 -7.55
C LEU A 34 -13.85 -6.12 -8.62
N LEU A 35 -14.48 -5.63 -9.71
CA LEU A 35 -13.76 -4.90 -10.75
C LEU A 35 -13.18 -3.57 -10.24
N VAL A 36 -13.93 -2.85 -9.38
CA VAL A 36 -13.43 -1.63 -8.72
C VAL A 36 -12.25 -1.96 -7.82
N MET A 37 -12.38 -2.96 -6.95
CA MET A 37 -11.28 -3.39 -6.07
C MET A 37 -10.03 -3.83 -6.86
N TYR A 38 -10.23 -4.51 -7.99
CA TYR A 38 -9.13 -4.90 -8.88
C TYR A 38 -8.41 -3.67 -9.44
N ARG A 39 -9.16 -2.68 -9.95
CA ARG A 39 -8.61 -1.42 -10.48
C ARG A 39 -7.82 -0.67 -9.41
N GLU A 40 -8.35 -0.55 -8.20
CA GLU A 40 -7.66 0.08 -7.08
C GLU A 40 -6.35 -0.63 -6.73
N ARG A 41 -6.36 -1.96 -6.66
CA ARG A 41 -5.14 -2.75 -6.42
C ARG A 41 -4.12 -2.66 -7.55
N CYS A 42 -4.57 -2.50 -8.79
CA CYS A 42 -3.71 -2.25 -9.95
C CYS A 42 -3.13 -0.83 -9.96
N ALA A 43 -3.88 0.15 -9.45
CA ALA A 43 -3.47 1.55 -9.38
C ALA A 43 -2.66 1.90 -8.11
N ALA A 44 -2.63 1.00 -7.13
CA ALA A 44 -1.91 1.22 -5.88
C ALA A 44 -0.40 1.38 -6.12
N ASP A 45 0.11 2.59 -5.87
CA ASP A 45 1.53 2.88 -5.87
C ASP A 45 2.15 2.51 -4.52
N TYR A 46 2.52 1.24 -4.38
CA TYR A 46 3.21 0.75 -3.18
C TYR A 46 4.58 1.41 -3.00
N GLY A 47 5.19 1.91 -4.08
CA GLY A 47 6.46 2.65 -4.03
C GLY A 47 6.31 3.97 -3.30
N LYS A 48 5.23 4.71 -3.56
CA LYS A 48 4.90 5.92 -2.80
C LYS A 48 4.70 5.61 -1.31
N ARG A 49 3.89 4.60 -0.98
CA ARG A 49 3.64 4.22 0.42
C ARG A 49 4.90 3.80 1.16
N LEU A 50 5.80 3.10 0.47
CA LEU A 50 7.11 2.75 1.01
C LEU A 50 7.96 4.00 1.26
N LYS A 51 8.08 4.91 0.30
CA LYS A 51 8.82 6.16 0.47
C LYS A 51 8.27 6.99 1.63
N ASP A 52 6.95 7.06 1.77
CA ASP A 52 6.30 7.74 2.89
C ASP A 52 6.66 7.08 4.23
N LEU A 53 6.71 5.75 4.29
CA LEU A 53 7.17 5.00 5.47
C LEU A 53 8.64 5.29 5.79
N LEU A 54 9.52 5.29 4.78
CA LEU A 54 10.94 5.61 4.95
C LEU A 54 11.14 7.03 5.47
N ARG A 55 10.34 7.99 5.00
CA ARG A 55 10.42 9.39 5.42
C ARG A 55 9.87 9.63 6.83
N THR A 56 8.73 9.02 7.16
CA THR A 56 8.03 9.28 8.42
C THR A 56 8.55 8.43 9.57
N GLN A 57 8.97 7.19 9.30
CA GLN A 57 9.37 6.20 10.31
C GLN A 57 10.61 5.41 9.87
N PRO A 58 11.76 6.09 9.65
CA PRO A 58 12.97 5.45 9.14
C PRO A 58 13.46 4.29 10.02
N LYS A 59 13.34 4.42 11.35
CA LYS A 59 13.72 3.36 12.31
C LYS A 59 12.89 2.08 12.14
N VAL A 60 11.58 2.22 11.93
CA VAL A 60 10.67 1.07 11.74
C VAL A 60 10.97 0.39 10.41
N ALA A 61 11.17 1.15 9.35
CA ALA A 61 11.52 0.60 8.05
C ALA A 61 12.85 -0.17 8.09
N ARG A 62 13.86 0.41 8.77
CA ARG A 62 15.15 -0.26 8.98
C ARG A 62 15.00 -1.55 9.76
N GLN A 63 14.26 -1.54 10.87
CA GLN A 63 14.03 -2.72 11.69
C GLN A 63 13.31 -3.83 10.91
N LEU A 64 12.36 -3.49 10.02
CA LEU A 64 11.68 -4.46 9.16
C LEU A 64 12.63 -5.16 8.18
N LEU A 65 13.60 -4.43 7.62
CA LEU A 65 14.59 -4.99 6.70
C LEU A 65 15.70 -5.75 7.44
N GLU A 66 16.21 -5.20 8.55
CA GLU A 66 17.29 -5.79 9.34
C GLU A 66 16.86 -7.05 10.11
N ALA A 67 15.58 -7.18 10.46
CA ALA A 67 15.04 -8.40 11.03
C ALA A 67 15.22 -9.62 10.09
N GLY A 68 15.60 -9.41 8.82
CA GLY A 68 15.89 -10.50 7.90
C GLY A 68 14.63 -11.21 7.39
N GLN A 69 13.45 -10.78 7.85
CA GLN A 69 12.18 -11.43 7.60
C GLN A 69 11.33 -10.73 6.54
N SER A 70 11.64 -9.48 6.17
CA SER A 70 10.88 -8.75 5.16
C SER A 70 11.78 -8.08 4.14
N LEU A 71 11.29 -7.97 2.91
CA LEU A 71 11.93 -7.24 1.83
C LEU A 71 10.89 -6.50 0.99
N VAL A 72 11.33 -5.62 0.12
CA VAL A 72 10.48 -4.94 -0.86
C VAL A 72 10.60 -5.63 -2.23
N CYS A 73 9.52 -5.83 -2.96
CA CYS A 73 9.64 -6.33 -4.33
C CYS A 73 10.35 -5.30 -5.23
N PRO A 74 11.40 -5.65 -5.98
CA PRO A 74 12.08 -4.72 -6.88
C PRO A 74 11.20 -4.24 -8.06
N GLY A 75 10.12 -4.95 -8.39
CA GLY A 75 9.23 -4.59 -9.49
C GLY A 75 8.08 -3.67 -9.11
N CYS A 76 7.39 -4.01 -8.03
CA CYS A 76 6.13 -3.34 -7.67
C CYS A 76 6.16 -2.71 -6.27
N SER A 77 7.31 -2.73 -5.58
CA SER A 77 7.51 -2.13 -4.25
C SER A 77 6.59 -2.66 -3.14
N VAL A 78 5.94 -3.82 -3.31
CA VAL A 78 5.16 -4.44 -2.23
C VAL A 78 6.10 -5.05 -1.18
N LEU A 79 5.75 -4.94 0.10
CA LEU A 79 6.48 -5.60 1.18
C LEU A 79 6.15 -7.10 1.18
N ILE A 80 7.18 -7.95 1.22
CA ILE A 80 7.10 -9.40 1.20
C ILE A 80 7.80 -9.94 2.44
N SER A 81 7.09 -10.75 3.22
CA SER A 81 7.70 -11.50 4.31
C SER A 81 8.22 -12.85 3.82
N LYS A 82 9.39 -13.24 4.30
CA LYS A 82 10.07 -14.50 3.95
C LYS A 82 9.77 -15.58 4.99
N ALA A 83 9.48 -16.78 4.50
CA ALA A 83 9.52 -18.00 5.29
C ALA A 83 10.97 -18.52 5.40
N GLU A 84 11.31 -19.17 6.52
CA GLU A 84 12.66 -19.67 6.78
C GLU A 84 13.17 -20.60 5.66
N GLY A 85 14.48 -20.54 5.37
CA GLY A 85 15.14 -21.43 4.41
C GLY A 85 14.96 -21.12 2.92
N CYS A 86 14.12 -20.15 2.53
CA CYS A 86 13.93 -19.81 1.11
C CYS A 86 14.71 -18.56 0.67
N ASP A 87 15.61 -18.67 -0.31
CA ASP A 87 16.28 -17.52 -0.92
C ASP A 87 15.67 -17.12 -2.27
N GLN A 88 15.14 -18.06 -3.04
CA GLN A 88 14.52 -17.78 -4.33
C GLN A 88 13.06 -17.40 -4.15
N MET A 89 12.76 -16.12 -4.28
CA MET A 89 11.44 -15.56 -4.06
C MET A 89 10.77 -15.18 -5.38
N GLN A 90 9.44 -15.27 -5.42
CA GLN A 90 8.63 -14.73 -6.50
C GLN A 90 7.55 -13.83 -5.91
N CYS A 91 7.54 -12.56 -6.32
CA CYS A 91 6.49 -11.65 -5.91
C CYS A 91 5.14 -12.03 -6.56
N THR A 92 4.04 -11.58 -5.97
CA THR A 92 2.72 -11.56 -6.64
C THR A 92 2.68 -10.66 -7.88
N CYS A 93 3.71 -9.84 -8.12
CA CYS A 93 3.97 -9.15 -9.40
C CYS A 93 4.95 -9.92 -10.31
N GLY A 94 5.25 -11.19 -10.03
CA GLY A 94 5.83 -12.12 -11.01
C GLY A 94 7.33 -12.07 -11.13
N ILE A 95 7.95 -10.99 -10.67
CA ILE A 95 9.41 -10.90 -10.60
C ILE A 95 9.93 -11.97 -9.65
N LYS A 96 10.90 -12.72 -10.16
CA LYS A 96 11.72 -13.66 -9.41
C LYS A 96 13.01 -12.97 -8.99
N PHE A 97 13.43 -13.15 -7.76
CA PHE A 97 14.64 -12.53 -7.23
C PHE A 97 15.21 -13.37 -6.08
N SER A 98 16.51 -13.22 -5.83
CA SER A 98 17.16 -13.75 -4.62
C SER A 98 16.92 -12.79 -3.46
N PHE A 99 16.41 -13.32 -2.35
CA PHE A 99 16.10 -12.59 -1.13
C PHE A 99 17.37 -11.92 -0.57
N SER A 100 18.45 -12.67 -0.40
CA SER A 100 19.71 -12.17 0.15
C SER A 100 20.33 -11.06 -0.72
N LYS A 101 20.24 -11.19 -2.06
CA LYS A 101 20.71 -10.15 -2.98
C LYS A 101 19.85 -8.89 -2.89
N ALA A 102 18.53 -9.03 -3.00
CA ALA A 102 17.59 -7.92 -2.96
C ALA A 102 17.64 -7.16 -1.63
N MET A 103 17.83 -7.88 -0.51
CA MET A 103 17.98 -7.30 0.81
C MET A 103 19.22 -6.41 0.91
N LYS A 104 20.38 -6.88 0.43
CA LYS A 104 21.61 -6.08 0.41
C LYS A 104 21.46 -4.80 -0.40
N GLU A 105 20.85 -4.90 -1.58
CA GLU A 105 20.58 -3.74 -2.44
C GLU A 105 19.64 -2.73 -1.77
N GLN A 106 18.62 -3.20 -1.05
CA GLN A 106 17.66 -2.36 -0.36
C GLN A 106 18.21 -1.67 0.87
N LEU A 107 19.02 -2.38 1.67
CA LEU A 107 19.71 -1.76 2.81
C LEU A 107 20.65 -0.65 2.32
N ALA A 108 21.41 -0.90 1.25
CA ALA A 108 22.28 0.11 0.66
C ALA A 108 21.51 1.33 0.13
N GLU A 109 20.32 1.13 -0.47
CA GLU A 109 19.48 2.23 -0.94
C GLU A 109 18.82 3.01 0.21
N LEU A 110 18.46 2.30 1.29
CA LEU A 110 17.94 2.93 2.51
C LEU A 110 19.01 3.82 3.14
N ASP A 111 20.25 3.35 3.25
CA ASP A 111 21.37 4.13 3.82
C ASP A 111 21.58 5.44 3.02
N LYS A 112 21.60 5.39 1.69
CA LYS A 112 21.68 6.58 0.83
C LYS A 112 20.52 7.55 1.04
N THR A 113 19.31 7.01 1.22
CA THR A 113 18.09 7.80 1.44
C THR A 113 18.18 8.54 2.77
N LEU A 114 18.63 7.85 3.84
CA LEU A 114 18.83 8.43 5.16
C LEU A 114 19.90 9.52 5.13
N GLU A 115 21.06 9.27 4.50
CA GLU A 115 22.10 10.29 4.34
C GLU A 115 21.59 11.53 3.60
N THR A 116 20.76 11.34 2.57
CA THR A 116 20.18 12.44 1.79
C THR A 116 19.23 13.27 2.64
N LEU A 117 18.39 12.61 3.46
CA LEU A 117 17.48 13.29 4.39
C LEU A 117 18.26 14.10 5.44
N GLU A 118 19.30 13.53 6.05
CA GLU A 118 20.15 14.25 7.01
C GLU A 118 20.84 15.47 6.36
N LYS A 119 21.29 15.36 5.10
CA LYS A 119 21.86 16.49 4.36
C LYS A 119 20.82 17.59 4.09
N MET A 120 19.57 17.22 3.84
CA MET A 120 18.48 18.19 3.67
C MET A 120 18.15 18.92 4.98
N GLU A 121 18.15 18.22 6.12
CA GLU A 121 17.93 18.84 7.44
C GLU A 121 19.05 19.83 7.81
N ARG A 122 20.31 19.50 7.53
CA ARG A 122 21.45 20.41 7.78
C ARG A 122 21.43 21.66 6.89
N LYS A 123 20.98 21.53 5.65
CA LYS A 123 20.89 22.67 4.69
C LYS A 123 19.59 23.47 4.87
N GLY A 124 18.56 22.86 5.45
CA GLY A 124 17.26 23.45 5.74
C GLY A 124 17.22 24.26 7.03
N GLY A 125 18.35 24.79 7.49
CA GLY A 125 18.36 25.87 8.48
C GLY A 125 17.39 26.96 8.03
N ASP A 126 16.43 27.25 8.89
CA ASP A 126 15.27 28.12 8.68
C ASP A 126 15.51 29.23 7.63
N PRO A 127 14.88 29.18 6.43
CA PRO A 127 14.99 30.28 5.47
C PRO A 127 14.39 31.60 5.98
N GLY A 128 13.79 31.62 7.17
CA GLY A 128 13.16 32.75 7.84
C GLY A 128 14.10 33.80 8.40
N ASP A 129 15.42 33.62 8.35
CA ASP A 129 16.38 34.68 8.74
C ASP A 129 17.19 35.24 7.55
N ARG A 130 16.68 35.08 6.32
CA ARG A 130 17.05 36.01 5.25
C ARG A 130 16.39 37.34 5.56
N LYS A 131 17.13 38.18 6.29
CA LYS A 131 16.91 39.63 6.43
C LYS A 131 16.25 40.16 5.16
N MET A 132 14.98 40.53 5.29
CA MET A 132 14.32 41.42 4.34
C MET A 132 15.16 42.70 4.28
N ASP A 133 16.01 42.83 3.28
CA ASP A 133 16.53 44.12 2.87
C ASP A 133 15.34 44.95 2.40
N ARG A 134 14.78 45.71 3.34
CA ARG A 134 13.77 46.74 3.15
C ARG A 134 14.35 47.87 2.29
N ARG A 135 14.55 47.66 0.98
CA ARG A 135 14.73 48.78 0.04
C ARG A 135 14.11 48.46 -1.31
N GLY A 136 13.03 49.18 -1.62
CA GLY A 136 12.58 49.41 -2.99
C GLY A 136 11.21 48.80 -3.29
N GLY A 137 10.17 49.53 -2.92
CA GLY A 137 8.79 49.21 -3.30
C GLY A 137 8.63 49.10 -4.82
N ARG A 138 7.95 48.04 -5.26
CA ARG A 138 7.30 47.99 -6.56
C ARG A 138 6.00 47.20 -6.39
N GLN A 139 4.89 47.94 -6.26
CA GLN A 139 3.54 47.39 -6.15
C GLN A 139 3.27 46.50 -7.38
N HIS A 140 3.38 45.18 -7.21
CA HIS A 140 2.83 44.23 -8.16
C HIS A 140 1.42 43.91 -7.70
N GLN A 141 0.45 44.31 -8.52
CA GLN A 141 -0.94 43.94 -8.36
C GLN A 141 -1.04 42.43 -8.55
N HIS A 142 -1.26 41.70 -7.45
CA HIS A 142 -1.57 40.28 -7.50
C HIS A 142 -2.99 40.10 -8.05
N HIS A 143 -3.09 39.70 -9.32
CA HIS A 143 -4.32 39.11 -9.83
C HIS A 143 -4.53 37.74 -9.16
N HIS A 144 -5.44 37.69 -8.20
CA HIS A 144 -6.02 36.45 -7.70
C HIS A 144 -6.77 35.76 -8.85
N HIS A 145 -6.16 34.75 -9.46
CA HIS A 145 -6.89 33.80 -10.29
C HIS A 145 -7.68 32.88 -9.35
N HIS A 146 -8.96 33.21 -9.19
CA HIS A 146 -9.94 32.39 -8.49
C HIS A 146 -10.18 31.13 -9.33
N HIS A 147 -9.47 30.04 -9.02
CA HIS A 147 -9.68 28.75 -9.68
C HIS A 147 -11.01 28.18 -9.20
N GLN A 148 -12.09 28.57 -9.87
CA GLN A 148 -13.44 28.04 -9.66
C GLN A 148 -13.44 26.58 -10.09
N GLN A 149 -13.35 25.68 -9.11
CA GLN A 149 -13.54 24.25 -9.35
C GLN A 149 -14.97 24.06 -9.84
N GLN A 150 -15.13 23.71 -11.11
CA GLN A 150 -16.43 23.34 -11.66
C GLN A 150 -16.84 22.03 -11.01
N GLU A 151 -17.84 22.07 -10.13
CA GLU A 151 -18.47 20.86 -9.65
C GLU A 151 -19.13 20.13 -10.84
N PRO A 152 -19.01 18.80 -10.94
CA PRO A 152 -19.74 18.05 -11.96
C PRO A 152 -21.24 18.38 -11.86
N SER A 153 -21.92 18.63 -12.99
CA SER A 153 -23.34 18.95 -12.98
C SER A 153 -24.18 17.68 -12.78
N TRP A 154 -24.42 17.32 -11.52
CA TRP A 154 -25.36 16.24 -11.20
C TRP A 154 -26.79 16.70 -11.49
N SER A 155 -27.53 15.93 -12.26
CA SER A 155 -28.95 16.19 -12.48
C SER A 155 -29.74 16.04 -11.17
N SER A 156 -30.86 16.75 -11.06
CA SER A 156 -31.72 16.71 -9.87
C SER A 156 -32.13 15.27 -9.49
N SER A 157 -32.33 14.41 -10.50
CA SER A 157 -32.64 12.98 -10.29
C SER A 157 -31.49 12.20 -9.64
N GLN A 158 -30.23 12.47 -10.01
CA GLN A 158 -29.08 11.78 -9.41
C GLN A 158 -28.84 12.19 -7.95
N LYS A 159 -29.09 13.47 -7.61
CA LYS A 159 -29.00 13.96 -6.23
C LYS A 159 -30.06 13.30 -5.33
N GLN A 160 -31.26 13.08 -5.87
CA GLN A 160 -32.37 12.46 -5.13
C GLN A 160 -32.15 10.96 -4.91
N GLN A 161 -31.62 10.25 -5.90
CA GLN A 161 -31.29 8.82 -5.79
C GLN A 161 -30.19 8.55 -4.74
N ARG A 162 -29.18 9.43 -4.66
CA ARG A 162 -28.10 9.32 -3.67
C ARG A 162 -28.60 9.60 -2.24
N ARG A 163 -29.56 10.52 -2.06
CA ARG A 163 -30.21 10.75 -0.76
C ARG A 163 -31.01 9.54 -0.27
N GLN A 164 -31.67 8.80 -1.18
CA GLN A 164 -32.44 7.60 -0.80
C GLN A 164 -31.52 6.44 -0.36
N GLN A 165 -30.33 6.29 -0.97
CA GLN A 165 -29.39 5.25 -0.58
C GLN A 165 -28.81 5.43 0.84
N HIS A 166 -28.66 6.68 1.30
CA HIS A 166 -28.12 6.94 2.64
C HIS A 166 -29.14 6.84 3.78
N GLN A 167 -30.45 6.89 3.48
CA GLN A 167 -31.50 6.81 4.51
C GLN A 167 -31.86 5.37 4.93
N GLY A 168 -31.39 4.34 4.19
CA GLY A 168 -31.65 2.93 4.50
C GLY A 168 -30.64 2.24 5.43
N ALA A 169 -29.53 2.90 5.80
CA ALA A 169 -28.43 2.24 6.51
C ALA A 169 -28.47 2.36 8.05
N ALA A 170 -29.48 3.01 8.62
CA ALA A 170 -29.56 3.26 10.08
C ALA A 170 -30.34 2.20 10.89
N SER A 171 -30.86 1.14 10.26
CA SER A 171 -31.60 0.07 10.94
C SER A 171 -30.95 -1.29 10.70
N GLY A 172 -29.70 -1.45 11.16
CA GLY A 172 -28.97 -2.71 11.13
C GLY A 172 -28.84 -3.28 12.52
N SER A 173 -29.70 -4.24 12.86
CA SER A 173 -29.64 -5.09 14.05
C SER A 173 -28.24 -5.66 14.22
N THR A 174 -27.66 -5.48 15.40
CA THR A 174 -26.38 -6.05 15.80
C THR A 174 -26.45 -7.58 15.74
N PRO A 175 -25.66 -8.27 14.92
CA PRO A 175 -25.58 -9.72 14.98
C PRO A 175 -24.89 -10.12 16.28
N HIS A 176 -25.62 -10.85 17.15
CA HIS A 176 -25.07 -11.52 18.32
C HIS A 176 -24.01 -12.52 17.85
N LEU A 177 -22.75 -12.30 18.25
CA LEU A 177 -21.71 -13.31 18.09
C LEU A 177 -22.01 -14.50 19.01
N PRO A 178 -21.93 -15.76 18.52
CA PRO A 178 -21.92 -16.92 19.39
C PRO A 178 -20.60 -16.92 20.18
N THR A 179 -20.69 -16.79 21.49
CA THR A 179 -19.57 -16.99 22.41
C THR A 179 -19.18 -18.47 22.40
N SER A 180 -18.03 -18.78 21.81
CA SER A 180 -17.39 -20.08 21.86
C SER A 180 -17.16 -20.48 23.31
N HIS A 181 -17.76 -21.58 23.73
CA HIS A 181 -17.53 -22.24 25.01
C HIS A 181 -16.12 -22.86 24.95
N GLU A 182 -15.18 -22.34 25.74
CA GLU A 182 -13.87 -22.95 25.93
C GLU A 182 -14.00 -24.15 26.89
N ASP A 183 -14.03 -25.36 26.33
CA ASP A 183 -13.85 -26.60 27.08
C ASP A 183 -12.40 -26.71 27.55
N LYS A 184 -12.21 -26.40 28.83
CA LYS A 184 -10.96 -26.50 29.58
C LYS A 184 -10.73 -27.97 29.96
N GLN A 185 -10.08 -28.75 29.08
CA GLN A 185 -9.62 -30.10 29.44
C GLN A 185 -8.28 -30.00 30.20
N GLU A 186 -8.36 -30.17 31.53
CA GLU A 186 -7.20 -30.38 32.40
C GLU A 186 -6.56 -31.75 32.11
N ALA A 187 -5.37 -31.71 31.50
CA ALA A 187 -4.51 -32.88 31.40
C ALA A 187 -3.82 -33.15 32.75
N LYS A 188 -4.29 -34.22 33.41
CA LYS A 188 -3.76 -34.80 34.64
C LYS A 188 -2.35 -35.34 34.41
N THR A 189 -1.35 -34.69 35.00
CA THR A 189 0.02 -35.20 35.13
C THR A 189 0.01 -36.44 36.04
N LYS A 190 0.53 -37.56 35.54
CA LYS A 190 0.80 -38.75 36.34
C LYS A 190 2.32 -38.94 36.36
N SER A 191 2.93 -38.61 37.48
CA SER A 191 4.29 -38.94 37.85
C SER A 191 4.42 -40.46 38.00
N MET A 192 5.36 -41.06 37.29
CA MET A 192 5.93 -42.36 37.66
C MET A 192 7.39 -42.11 38.04
N ASP A 193 7.60 -42.11 39.35
CA ASP A 193 8.84 -42.57 39.98
C ASP A 193 9.05 -44.03 39.58
N GLU A 194 10.23 -44.37 39.07
CA GLU A 194 10.77 -45.70 39.24
C GLU A 194 12.27 -45.61 39.53
N SER A 195 12.63 -46.42 40.51
CA SER A 195 13.89 -46.50 41.25
C SER A 195 15.03 -47.18 40.50
#